data_AF-A0A7V8LLV4-F1
#
_entry.id   AF-A0A7V8LLV4-F1
#
_cell.length_a   1.000
_cell.length_b   1.000
_cell.length_c   1.000
_cell.angle_alpha   90.00
_cell.angle_beta   90.00
_cell.angle_gamma   90.00
#
_symmetry.space_group_name_H-M   'P 1'
#
loop_
_entity.id
_entity.type
_entity.pdbx_description
1 polymer ?
#
loop_
_entity_poly.entity_id
_entity_poly.type
_entity_poly.pdbx_seq_one_letter_code
_entity_poly.pdbx_strand_id
1 'polypeptide(L)'
;MELLPPSETVPSAELAWHLELPFSSADGVPFQISPNEVAENPATHRQQWQRTLAADLRHPLDTYQHPSGHVVILDGIHRLLKAAVMKQEFITVRALAAYHFDAIAVPVPR
;
A
#
# COMPACT_ATOMS: atom_id res chain seq x y z
N MET A 1 26.09 2.62 -7.62
CA MET A 1 24.91 3.51 -7.51
C MET A 1 23.76 2.77 -8.15
N GLU A 2 22.93 2.12 -7.34
CA GLU A 2 21.80 1.34 -7.84
C GLU A 2 20.69 2.31 -8.24
N LEU A 3 20.28 2.28 -9.51
CA LEU A 3 19.21 3.13 -10.00
C LEU A 3 17.90 2.60 -9.40
N LEU A 4 17.11 3.48 -8.78
CA LEU A 4 15.77 3.12 -8.33
C LEU A 4 14.97 2.56 -9.52
N PRO A 5 14.15 1.53 -9.31
CA PRO A 5 13.34 0.99 -10.38
C PRO A 5 12.43 2.07 -10.99
N PRO A 6 12.14 1.99 -12.31
CA PRO A 6 11.26 2.94 -12.97
C PRO A 6 9.88 2.92 -12.31
N SER A 7 9.25 4.09 -12.25
CA SER A 7 7.88 4.24 -11.78
C SER A 7 6.93 4.37 -12.97
N GLU A 8 5.73 3.83 -12.83
CA GLU A 8 4.64 3.95 -13.82
C GLU A 8 3.36 4.46 -13.17
N THR A 9 2.44 4.96 -13.99
CA THR A 9 1.12 5.42 -13.53
C THR A 9 0.08 4.38 -13.89
N VAL A 10 -0.69 3.92 -12.91
CA VAL A 10 -1.73 2.90 -13.08
C VAL A 10 -3.09 3.42 -12.61
N PRO A 11 -4.21 2.88 -13.13
CA PRO A 11 -5.53 3.14 -12.58
C PRO A 11 -5.59 2.75 -11.09
N SER A 12 -6.02 3.68 -10.23
CA SER A 12 -6.14 3.42 -8.79
C SER A 12 -7.11 2.27 -8.48
N ALA A 13 -8.07 2.02 -9.37
CA ALA A 13 -9.04 0.93 -9.27
C ALA A 13 -8.37 -0.46 -9.27
N GLU A 14 -7.23 -0.63 -9.94
CA GLU A 14 -6.48 -1.90 -9.94
C GLU A 14 -5.94 -2.26 -8.55
N LEU A 15 -5.73 -1.25 -7.70
CA LEU A 15 -5.20 -1.40 -6.36
C LEU A 15 -6.27 -1.35 -5.28
N ALA A 16 -7.50 -0.96 -5.62
CA ALA A 16 -8.57 -0.67 -4.67
C ALA A 16 -8.91 -1.85 -3.75
N TRP A 17 -8.73 -3.09 -4.22
CA TRP A 17 -8.97 -4.29 -3.42
C TRP A 17 -8.10 -4.37 -2.16
N HIS A 18 -6.92 -3.72 -2.14
CA HIS A 18 -6.09 -3.64 -0.94
C HIS A 18 -6.75 -2.82 0.18
N LEU A 19 -7.65 -1.91 -0.15
CA LEU A 19 -8.32 -1.06 0.85
C LEU A 19 -9.30 -1.86 1.73
N GLU A 20 -9.66 -3.07 1.31
CA GLU A 20 -10.48 -4.01 2.07
C GLU A 20 -9.65 -4.93 2.97
N LEU A 21 -8.33 -5.02 2.75
CA LEU A 21 -7.48 -5.90 3.54
C LEU A 21 -7.13 -5.28 4.90
N PRO A 22 -7.05 -6.08 5.96
CA PRO A 22 -6.77 -5.56 7.28
C PRO A 22 -5.26 -5.32 7.42
N PHE A 23 -4.79 -4.11 7.11
CA PHE A 23 -3.36 -3.75 7.17
C PHE A 23 -2.90 -3.28 8.54
N SER A 24 -3.80 -2.69 9.32
CA SER A 24 -3.44 -2.06 10.60
C SER A 24 -3.71 -2.98 11.79
N SER A 25 -2.88 -2.87 12.82
CA SER A 25 -3.08 -3.58 14.08
C SER A 25 -4.16 -2.92 14.94
N ALA A 26 -4.87 -3.72 15.74
CA ALA A 26 -5.77 -3.27 16.80
C ALA A 26 -5.39 -4.00 18.10
N ASP A 27 -5.25 -3.27 19.21
CA ASP A 27 -4.95 -3.84 20.53
C ASP A 27 -3.75 -4.80 20.56
N GLY A 28 -2.71 -4.47 19.78
CA GLY A 28 -1.49 -5.27 19.65
C GLY A 28 -1.61 -6.49 18.73
N VAL A 29 -2.80 -6.80 18.22
CA VAL A 29 -3.03 -7.87 17.25
C VAL A 29 -2.83 -7.31 15.83
N PRO A 30 -1.93 -7.89 15.01
CA PRO A 30 -1.73 -7.44 13.64
C PRO A 30 -2.90 -7.83 12.73
N PHE A 31 -3.01 -7.13 11.61
CA PHE A 31 -3.97 -7.40 10.55
C PHE A 31 -5.43 -7.43 11.00
N GLN A 32 -5.88 -6.36 11.66
CA GLN A 32 -7.25 -6.24 12.19
C GLN A 32 -8.10 -5.18 11.50
N ILE A 33 -7.52 -4.06 11.09
CA ILE A 33 -8.28 -2.90 10.60
C ILE A 33 -7.92 -2.60 9.14
N SER A 34 -8.94 -2.47 8.28
CA SER A 34 -8.76 -2.12 6.88
C SER A 34 -8.63 -0.61 6.64
N PRO A 35 -7.97 -0.17 5.57
CA PRO A 35 -7.97 1.24 5.16
C PRO A 35 -9.38 1.83 4.97
N ASN A 36 -10.32 1.05 4.43
CA ASN A 36 -11.70 1.51 4.28
C ASN A 36 -12.39 1.72 5.64
N GLU A 37 -12.19 0.83 6.62
CA GLU A 37 -12.69 1.06 7.99
C GLU A 37 -12.12 2.34 8.61
N VAL A 38 -10.84 2.64 8.36
CA VAL A 38 -10.21 3.90 8.79
C VAL A 38 -10.91 5.12 8.17
N ALA A 39 -11.27 5.06 6.88
CA ALA A 39 -11.95 6.15 6.20
C ALA A 39 -13.42 6.30 6.60
N GLU A 40 -14.11 5.19 6.91
CA GLU A 40 -15.48 5.19 7.40
C GLU A 40 -15.58 5.76 8.83
N ASN A 41 -14.59 5.47 9.67
CA ASN A 41 -14.58 5.86 11.09
C ASN A 41 -13.29 6.59 11.51
N PRO A 42 -12.96 7.76 10.92
CA PRO A 42 -11.68 8.43 11.13
C PRO A 42 -11.47 8.94 12.57
N ALA A 43 -12.56 9.23 13.29
CA ALA A 43 -12.50 9.63 14.70
C ALA A 43 -12.09 8.47 15.62
N THR A 44 -12.48 7.24 15.29
CA THR A 44 -12.06 6.02 15.99
C THR A 44 -10.61 5.69 15.67
N HIS A 45 -10.21 5.84 14.40
CA HIS A 45 -8.88 5.49 13.91
C HIS A 45 -7.96 6.70 13.70
N ARG A 46 -7.99 7.68 14.63
CA ARG A 46 -7.32 8.99 14.50
C ARG A 46 -5.86 8.90 14.05
N GLN A 47 -5.08 8.00 14.63
CA GLN A 47 -3.66 7.86 14.29
C GLN A 47 -3.46 7.42 12.84
N GLN A 48 -4.21 6.41 12.37
CA GLN A 48 -4.10 5.94 11.00
C GLN A 48 -4.63 6.99 10.02
N TRP A 49 -5.74 7.66 10.38
CA TRP A 49 -6.28 8.75 9.58
C TRP A 49 -5.30 9.92 9.42
N GLN A 50 -4.62 10.33 10.50
CA GLN A 50 -3.59 11.36 10.44
C GLN A 50 -2.42 10.97 9.54
N ARG A 51 -1.97 9.71 9.59
CA ARG A 51 -0.93 9.19 8.69
C ARG A 51 -1.39 9.21 7.23
N THR A 52 -2.65 8.84 6.95
CA THR A 52 -3.27 8.97 5.63
C THR A 52 -3.23 10.41 5.15
N LEU A 53 -3.71 11.38 5.94
CA LEU A 53 -3.72 12.78 5.54
C LEU A 53 -2.31 13.34 5.32
N ALA A 54 -1.34 12.94 6.14
CA ALA A 54 0.05 13.35 6.05
C ALA A 54 0.82 12.69 4.88
N ALA A 55 0.30 11.62 4.30
CA ALA A 55 0.97 10.91 3.22
C ALA A 55 1.15 11.78 1.97
N ASP A 56 2.35 11.79 1.39
CA ASP A 56 2.68 12.56 0.20
C ASP A 56 2.52 11.72 -1.06
N LEU A 57 1.59 12.10 -1.94
CA LEU A 57 1.26 11.40 -3.17
C LEU A 57 2.29 11.62 -4.30
N ARG A 58 3.29 12.48 -4.10
CA ARG A 58 4.41 12.63 -5.03
C ARG A 58 5.35 11.42 -5.01
N HIS A 59 5.28 10.61 -3.95
CA HIS A 59 6.07 9.38 -3.85
C HIS A 59 5.26 8.18 -4.33
N PRO A 60 5.86 7.27 -5.11
CA PRO A 60 5.17 6.09 -5.62
C PRO A 60 4.77 5.12 -4.51
N LEU A 61 3.84 4.23 -4.82
CA LEU A 61 3.58 3.02 -4.05
C LEU A 61 4.60 1.96 -4.46
N ASP A 62 5.20 1.27 -3.52
CA ASP A 62 6.07 0.13 -3.85
C ASP A 62 5.20 -1.10 -4.02
N THR A 63 5.29 -1.73 -5.19
CA THR A 63 4.47 -2.87 -5.56
C THR A 63 5.31 -4.03 -6.01
N TYR A 64 4.70 -5.21 -6.03
CA TYR A 64 5.27 -6.43 -6.56
C TYR A 64 4.25 -7.10 -7.46
N GLN A 65 4.70 -7.59 -8.62
CA GLN A 65 3.85 -8.37 -9.50
C GLN A 65 3.91 -9.85 -9.10
N HIS A 66 2.84 -10.32 -8.44
CA HIS A 66 2.74 -11.70 -8.00
C HIS A 66 2.61 -12.65 -9.21
N PRO A 67 3.18 -13.88 -9.17
CA PRO A 67 3.10 -14.82 -10.28
C PRO A 67 1.67 -15.22 -10.68
N SER A 68 0.70 -15.02 -9.78
CA SER A 68 -0.73 -15.19 -10.08
C SER A 68 -1.33 -14.08 -10.95
N GLY A 69 -0.56 -13.05 -11.31
CA GLY A 69 -1.01 -11.91 -12.10
C GLY A 69 -1.54 -10.71 -11.30
N HIS A 70 -1.60 -10.79 -9.97
CA HIS A 70 -2.03 -9.67 -9.12
C HIS A 70 -0.87 -8.71 -8.83
N VAL A 71 -1.15 -7.41 -8.84
CA VAL A 71 -0.25 -6.39 -8.28
C VAL A 71 -0.48 -6.35 -6.78
N VAL A 72 0.57 -6.52 -5.98
CA VAL A 72 0.54 -6.52 -4.52
C VAL A 72 1.29 -5.30 -4.00
N ILE A 73 0.68 -4.54 -3.08
CA ILE A 73 1.34 -3.43 -2.40
C ILE A 73 2.28 -3.95 -1.32
N LEU A 74 3.52 -3.45 -1.35
CA LEU A 74 4.55 -3.68 -0.33
C LEU A 74 4.67 -2.48 0.62
N ASP A 75 4.59 -1.26 0.08
CA ASP A 75 4.54 -0.02 0.86
C ASP A 75 3.61 1.02 0.21
N GLY A 76 3.04 1.88 1.05
CA GLY A 76 2.26 3.03 0.60
C GLY A 76 0.76 2.90 0.78
N ILE A 77 0.29 2.03 1.68
CA ILE A 77 -1.16 1.84 1.92
C ILE A 77 -1.87 3.15 2.33
N HIS A 78 -1.22 4.00 3.12
CA HIS A 78 -1.75 5.34 3.47
C HIS A 78 -1.83 6.28 2.26
N ARG A 79 -0.91 6.16 1.29
CA ARG A 79 -0.96 6.90 0.03
C ARG A 79 -2.11 6.41 -0.84
N LEU A 80 -2.31 5.09 -0.94
CA LEU A 80 -3.46 4.53 -1.65
C LEU A 80 -4.78 5.03 -1.05
N LEU A 81 -4.93 4.94 0.28
CA LEU A 81 -6.14 5.40 0.95
C LEU A 81 -6.39 6.90 0.72
N LYS A 82 -5.35 7.73 0.79
CA LYS A 82 -5.47 9.16 0.51
C LYS A 82 -5.92 9.41 -0.93
N ALA A 83 -5.33 8.71 -1.90
CA ALA A 83 -5.74 8.82 -3.31
C ALA A 83 -7.21 8.44 -3.50
N ALA A 84 -7.68 7.36 -2.85
CA ALA A 84 -9.07 6.94 -2.89
C ALA A 84 -10.02 7.99 -2.29
N VAL A 85 -9.72 8.53 -1.11
CA VAL A 85 -10.48 9.63 -0.47
C VAL A 85 -10.55 10.86 -1.36
N MET A 86 -9.44 11.18 -2.05
CA MET A 86 -9.36 12.29 -3.00
C MET A 86 -9.96 11.98 -4.37
N LYS A 87 -10.47 10.75 -4.58
CA LYS A 87 -11.01 10.27 -5.86
C LYS A 87 -10.03 10.42 -7.03
N GLN A 88 -8.74 10.18 -6.78
CA GLN A 88 -7.73 10.18 -7.83
C GLN A 88 -7.88 8.92 -8.70
N GLU A 89 -8.11 9.12 -10.00
CA GLU A 89 -8.28 8.03 -10.96
C GLU A 89 -6.99 7.22 -11.18
N PHE A 90 -5.84 7.87 -10.99
CA PHE A 90 -4.52 7.29 -11.26
C PHE A 90 -3.56 7.52 -10.10
N ILE A 91 -2.62 6.58 -9.94
CA ILE A 91 -1.57 6.66 -8.93
C ILE A 91 -0.24 6.12 -9.47
N THR A 92 0.86 6.70 -8.99
CA THR A 92 2.20 6.27 -9.36
C THR A 92 2.63 5.07 -8.53
N VAL A 93 3.10 4.01 -9.19
CA VAL A 93 3.66 2.81 -8.57
C VAL A 93 5.11 2.63 -9.00
N ARG A 94 5.88 1.89 -8.20
CA ARG A 94 7.22 1.44 -8.51
C ARG A 94 7.25 -0.08 -8.27
N ALA A 95 7.31 -0.82 -9.37
CA ALA A 95 7.31 -2.27 -9.33
C ALA A 95 8.71 -2.81 -8.98
N LEU A 96 8.79 -3.59 -7.90
CA LEU A 96 9.96 -4.38 -7.56
C LEU A 96 9.94 -5.67 -8.40
N ALA A 97 11.04 -5.91 -9.11
CA ALA A 97 11.21 -7.14 -9.87
C ALA A 97 11.21 -8.36 -8.93
N ALA A 98 10.66 -9.49 -9.40
CA ALA A 98 10.45 -10.67 -8.55
C ALA A 98 11.73 -11.21 -7.91
N TYR A 99 12.88 -11.13 -8.59
CA TYR A 99 14.16 -11.56 -8.05
C TYR A 99 14.72 -10.64 -6.94
N HIS A 100 14.18 -9.42 -6.78
CA HIS A 100 14.47 -8.58 -5.63
C HIS A 100 13.61 -8.92 -4.41
N PHE A 101 12.48 -9.63 -4.58
CA PHE A 101 11.61 -9.98 -3.47
C PHE A 101 12.33 -10.90 -2.47
N ASP A 102 13.01 -11.94 -2.96
CA ASP A 102 13.78 -12.85 -2.12
C ASP A 102 14.96 -12.16 -1.42
N ALA A 103 15.48 -11.07 -2.01
CA ALA A 103 16.58 -10.30 -1.42
C ALA A 103 16.13 -9.39 -0.26
N ILE A 104 14.85 -9.04 -0.19
CA ILE A 104 14.27 -8.18 0.87
C ILE A 104 13.41 -8.96 1.87
N ALA A 105 12.99 -10.19 1.51
CA ALA A 105 12.28 -11.07 2.41
C ALA A 105 13.21 -11.64 3.48
N VAL A 106 12.76 -11.65 4.72
CA VAL A 106 13.45 -12.40 5.78
C VAL A 106 13.32 -13.88 5.45
N PRO A 107 14.43 -14.63 5.30
CA PRO A 107 14.36 -16.07 5.06
C PRO A 107 13.58 -16.73 6.19
N VAL A 108 12.58 -17.53 5.86
CA VAL A 108 11.88 -18.34 6.87
C VAL A 108 12.87 -19.39 7.38
N PRO A 109 13.20 -19.44 8.69
CA PRO A 109 14.00 -20.53 9.23
C PRO A 109 13.28 -21.84 8.95
N ARG A 110 13.96 -22.78 8.28
CA ARG A 110 13.46 -24.15 8.09
C ARG A 110 13.48 -24.92 9.40
#